data_AF-A0A7Y7P2H7-F1
#
_entry.id   AF-A0A7Y7P2H7-F1
#
_cell.length_a   1.000
_cell.length_b   1.000
_cell.length_c   1.000
_cell.angle_alpha   90.00
_cell.angle_beta   90.00
_cell.angle_gamma   90.00
#
_symmetry.space_group_name_H-M   'P 1'
#
loop_
_entity.id
_entity.type
_entity.pdbx_description
1 polymer ?
#
loop_
_entity_poly.entity_id
_entity_poly.type
_entity_poly.pdbx_seq_one_letter_code
_entity_poly.pdbx_strand_id
1 'polypeptide(L)'
;MLGAIDENNNKVRPRKGDKAICPFCFEKVIAVCGDINIHHWRHEAINNCDSWKEPETEWHRDWKQKFPKEWQEYIIEKNNEKHIADIRTNSGLILELQNSSISNLTIQIRENFYQNMVWLINADYFKNNFQIRSLVTSNLRSLDNKYKPYLNQNNNIEDGLKDLNKLLAEYKSELNSSTDQYNRIQNLISDYTNKLSTIENIANELLTEKYHYGIFRDFNPESISNILNYNIRLVVIEKEFKNRANQINEIVCLPNSTIKGFENYKVVSFEQVSPKSFYKCKVVKTNTINTFFPEVIEIRSESNYRWYLSQKESFTLLIDLSNHLSKLKLEKENFEKEKKELSLLKEKTFTDLLIDIENWLIELKKEEQKNLNKIANSIIHLNENLERTKVEIEEERERLIEKAKRINKKLENEKKEEELVIKNGLKGKYSFYWKYRRKSWDYAACPLFLDFKDHIFEIVLENELKKITQQEFINIIKNWR
;
A
#
# COMPACT_ATOMS: atom_id res chain seq x y z
N MET A 1 -8.49 -71.77 42.46
CA MET A 1 -9.32 -72.62 43.35
C MET A 1 -8.37 -73.54 44.12
N LEU A 2 -8.80 -74.33 45.10
CA LEU A 2 -7.94 -75.46 45.51
C LEU A 2 -8.16 -76.60 44.52
N GLY A 3 -7.11 -77.05 43.83
CA GLY A 3 -7.12 -78.37 43.21
C GLY A 3 -7.30 -79.44 44.29
N ALA A 4 -8.01 -80.51 43.97
CA ALA A 4 -8.12 -81.67 44.84
C ALA A 4 -7.86 -82.93 44.05
N ILE A 5 -7.31 -83.94 44.72
CA ILE A 5 -7.05 -85.25 44.17
C ILE A 5 -7.92 -86.29 44.88
N ASP A 6 -8.38 -87.29 44.12
CA ASP A 6 -9.00 -88.48 44.71
C ASP A 6 -7.94 -89.40 45.34
N GLU A 7 -8.38 -90.50 45.95
CA GLU A 7 -7.53 -91.55 46.52
C GLU A 7 -6.58 -92.21 45.50
N ASN A 8 -6.83 -92.02 44.21
CA ASN A 8 -6.01 -92.52 43.10
C ASN A 8 -5.10 -91.43 42.49
N ASN A 9 -4.90 -90.31 43.20
CA ASN A 9 -4.11 -89.14 42.78
C ASN A 9 -4.62 -88.43 41.50
N ASN A 10 -5.86 -88.64 41.08
CA ASN A 10 -6.43 -87.96 39.93
C ASN A 10 -7.06 -86.62 40.33
N LYS A 11 -6.82 -85.56 39.54
CA LYS A 11 -7.46 -84.25 39.77
C LYS A 11 -8.99 -84.35 39.61
N VAL A 12 -9.73 -84.02 40.66
CA VAL A 12 -11.19 -84.08 40.68
C VAL A 12 -11.85 -82.70 40.78
N ARG A 13 -13.04 -82.57 40.18
CA ARG A 13 -13.87 -81.37 40.27
C ARG A 13 -14.85 -81.49 41.44
N PRO A 14 -15.13 -80.39 42.15
CA PRO A 14 -16.05 -80.40 43.28
C PRO A 14 -17.48 -80.68 42.83
N ARG A 15 -18.10 -81.75 43.38
CA ARG A 15 -19.55 -81.97 43.34
C ARG A 15 -20.11 -81.95 44.75
N LYS A 16 -21.39 -81.59 44.86
CA LYS A 16 -22.03 -81.35 46.16
C LYS A 16 -21.92 -82.60 47.05
N GLY A 17 -21.26 -82.44 48.20
CA GLY A 17 -21.05 -83.51 49.18
C GLY A 17 -19.73 -84.26 49.07
N ASP A 18 -18.92 -83.99 48.03
CA ASP A 18 -17.64 -84.68 47.86
C ASP A 18 -16.62 -84.28 48.92
N LYS A 19 -15.76 -85.23 49.28
CA LYS A 19 -14.50 -85.03 50.01
C LYS A 19 -13.35 -85.49 49.13
N ALA A 20 -12.25 -84.77 49.16
CA ALA A 20 -11.03 -85.09 48.43
C ALA A 20 -9.81 -84.68 49.24
N ILE A 21 -8.61 -84.91 48.71
CA ILE A 21 -7.34 -84.58 49.38
C ILE A 21 -6.71 -83.37 48.67
N CYS A 22 -6.18 -82.42 49.45
CA CYS A 22 -5.39 -81.33 48.88
C CYS A 22 -4.04 -81.87 48.39
N PRO A 23 -3.67 -81.73 47.11
CA PRO A 23 -2.37 -82.21 46.59
C PRO A 23 -1.16 -81.44 47.16
N PHE A 24 -1.41 -80.32 47.87
CA PHE A 24 -0.36 -79.50 48.46
C PHE A 24 0.00 -79.93 49.88
N CYS A 25 -0.96 -79.85 50.82
CA CYS A 25 -0.75 -80.17 52.24
C CYS A 25 -1.22 -81.58 52.63
N PHE A 26 -1.85 -82.32 51.71
CA PHE A 26 -2.44 -83.65 51.93
C PHE A 26 -3.56 -83.70 52.97
N GLU A 27 -4.08 -82.54 53.38
CA GLU A 27 -5.25 -82.43 54.25
C GLU A 27 -6.58 -82.57 53.48
N LYS A 28 -7.65 -82.92 54.21
CA LYS A 28 -8.98 -83.09 53.64
C LYS A 28 -9.56 -81.76 53.15
N VAL A 29 -10.12 -81.79 51.94
CA VAL A 29 -10.90 -80.71 51.36
C VAL A 29 -12.33 -81.17 51.09
N ILE A 30 -13.28 -80.28 51.30
CA ILE A 30 -14.71 -80.49 51.08
C ILE A 30 -15.19 -79.65 49.89
N ALA A 31 -16.10 -80.22 49.11
CA ALA A 31 -16.73 -79.51 48.00
C ALA A 31 -17.77 -78.51 48.52
N VAL A 32 -17.52 -77.23 48.28
CA VAL A 32 -18.46 -76.13 48.52
C VAL A 32 -19.20 -75.87 47.21
N CYS A 33 -20.45 -76.29 47.15
CA CYS A 33 -21.31 -76.15 45.97
C CYS A 33 -22.62 -75.46 46.36
N GLY A 34 -23.03 -74.41 45.64
CA GLY A 34 -24.33 -73.76 45.85
C GLY A 34 -24.74 -72.85 44.70
N ASP A 35 -25.99 -72.41 44.70
CA ASP A 35 -26.55 -71.59 43.61
C ASP A 35 -25.98 -70.16 43.57
N ILE A 36 -25.43 -69.69 44.70
CA ILE A 36 -24.78 -68.37 44.85
C ILE A 36 -23.24 -68.48 44.78
N ASN A 37 -22.68 -69.63 45.19
CA ASN A 37 -21.23 -69.82 45.30
C ASN A 37 -20.74 -70.83 44.25
N ILE A 38 -19.77 -70.41 43.44
CA ILE A 38 -19.12 -71.26 42.45
C ILE A 38 -18.57 -72.53 43.12
N HIS A 39 -18.79 -73.69 42.50
CA HIS A 39 -18.35 -74.97 43.03
C HIS A 39 -16.82 -74.99 43.22
N HIS A 40 -16.34 -75.08 44.46
CA HIS A 40 -14.92 -75.08 44.79
C HIS A 40 -14.55 -76.05 45.91
N TRP A 41 -13.29 -76.47 45.95
CA TRP A 41 -12.73 -77.18 47.11
C TRP A 41 -12.29 -76.20 48.19
N ARG A 42 -12.61 -76.50 49.44
CA ARG A 42 -12.18 -75.74 50.63
C ARG A 42 -11.64 -76.72 51.68
N HIS A 43 -10.57 -76.38 52.39
CA HIS A 43 -10.12 -77.23 53.50
C HIS A 43 -11.23 -77.41 54.54
N GLU A 44 -11.35 -78.64 55.05
CA GLU A 44 -12.34 -78.98 56.08
C GLU A 44 -12.07 -78.22 57.39
N ALA A 45 -10.80 -78.00 57.72
CA ALA A 45 -10.33 -77.10 58.78
C ALA A 45 -9.76 -75.80 58.19
N ILE A 46 -9.75 -74.69 58.97
CA ILE A 46 -9.11 -73.42 58.55
C ILE A 46 -7.59 -73.63 58.56
N ASN A 47 -7.07 -74.17 57.45
CA ASN A 47 -5.66 -74.35 57.21
C ASN A 47 -5.24 -73.39 56.10
N ASN A 48 -4.30 -72.49 56.41
CA ASN A 48 -3.64 -71.66 55.40
C ASN A 48 -2.58 -72.51 54.68
N CYS A 49 -3.07 -73.35 53.77
CA CYS A 49 -2.32 -74.42 53.11
C CYS A 49 -1.10 -73.90 52.34
N ASP A 50 -1.24 -72.83 51.57
CA ASP A 50 -0.11 -72.12 50.96
C ASP A 50 -0.23 -70.64 51.34
N SER A 51 0.81 -70.11 51.98
CA SER A 51 0.87 -68.72 52.43
C SER A 51 0.81 -67.70 51.28
N TRP A 52 1.06 -68.12 50.04
CA TRP A 52 1.03 -67.26 48.85
C TRP A 52 -0.30 -67.30 48.10
N LYS A 53 -1.23 -68.16 48.50
CA LYS A 53 -2.48 -68.35 47.77
C LYS A 53 -3.47 -67.21 48.05
N GLU A 54 -3.85 -66.48 47.00
CA GLU A 54 -4.94 -65.51 47.07
C GLU A 54 -6.33 -66.17 46.92
N PRO A 55 -7.41 -65.52 47.40
CA PRO A 55 -8.77 -65.92 47.05
C PRO A 55 -8.97 -65.90 45.54
N GLU A 56 -9.43 -67.02 44.98
CA GLU A 56 -9.69 -67.14 43.55
C GLU A 56 -10.85 -66.21 43.15
N THR A 57 -10.63 -65.34 42.17
CA THR A 57 -11.67 -64.48 41.58
C THR A 57 -12.06 -64.97 40.18
N GLU A 58 -13.17 -64.45 39.64
CA GLU A 58 -13.57 -64.72 38.25
C GLU A 58 -12.46 -64.35 37.26
N TRP A 59 -11.77 -63.23 37.49
CA TRP A 59 -10.63 -62.81 36.68
C TRP A 59 -9.49 -63.85 36.65
N HIS A 60 -9.12 -64.43 37.80
CA HIS A 60 -8.12 -65.50 37.86
C HIS A 60 -8.56 -66.73 37.06
N ARG A 61 -9.82 -67.13 37.24
CA ARG A 61 -10.40 -68.30 36.58
C ARG A 61 -10.39 -68.13 35.06
N ASP A 62 -10.83 -66.98 34.58
CA ASP A 62 -10.91 -66.69 33.15
C ASP A 62 -9.52 -66.66 32.52
N TRP A 63 -8.51 -66.18 33.25
CA TRP A 63 -7.12 -66.25 32.82
C TRP A 63 -6.54 -67.67 32.81
N LYS A 64 -6.74 -68.45 33.87
CA LYS A 64 -6.28 -69.84 33.95
C LYS A 64 -6.90 -70.71 32.84
N GLN A 65 -8.19 -70.53 32.55
CA GLN A 65 -8.90 -71.29 31.51
C GLN A 65 -8.35 -71.08 30.09
N LYS A 66 -7.58 -70.02 29.83
CA LYS A 66 -6.92 -69.77 28.55
C LYS A 66 -5.70 -70.68 28.31
N PHE A 67 -5.27 -71.42 29.34
CA PHE A 67 -4.12 -72.33 29.30
C PHE A 67 -4.53 -73.80 29.55
N PRO A 68 -3.73 -74.79 29.10
CA PRO A 68 -4.01 -76.20 29.33
C PRO A 68 -4.15 -76.56 30.82
N LYS A 69 -4.97 -77.56 31.15
CA LYS A 69 -5.30 -77.92 32.55
C LYS A 69 -4.09 -78.44 33.33
N GLU A 70 -3.15 -79.05 32.64
CA GLU A 70 -1.89 -79.57 33.18
C GLU A 70 -0.94 -78.46 33.64
N TRP A 71 -1.09 -77.25 33.12
CA TRP A 71 -0.27 -76.09 33.47
C TRP A 71 -0.83 -75.31 34.67
N GLN A 72 -2.13 -75.44 34.92
CA GLN A 72 -2.82 -74.68 35.95
C GLN A 72 -2.55 -75.23 37.35
N GLU A 73 -2.32 -74.32 38.30
CA GLU A 73 -2.10 -74.61 39.73
C GLU A 73 -0.99 -75.64 39.94
N TYR A 74 0.18 -75.34 39.38
CA TYR A 74 1.33 -76.25 39.37
C TYR A 74 2.11 -76.12 40.68
N ILE A 75 2.32 -77.25 41.36
CA ILE A 75 3.06 -77.31 42.62
C ILE A 75 4.56 -77.33 42.33
N ILE A 76 5.30 -76.41 42.94
CA ILE A 76 6.75 -76.30 42.81
C ILE A 76 7.37 -76.47 44.20
N GLU A 77 8.38 -77.34 44.29
CA GLU A 77 9.12 -77.61 45.51
C GLU A 77 10.61 -77.31 45.28
N LYS A 78 11.18 -76.40 46.08
CA LYS A 78 12.60 -76.01 46.03
C LYS A 78 13.07 -75.71 47.46
N ASN A 79 14.28 -76.12 47.83
CA ASN A 79 14.92 -75.80 49.11
C ASN A 79 14.03 -76.06 50.35
N ASN A 80 13.27 -77.17 50.34
CA ASN A 80 12.29 -77.54 51.38
C ASN A 80 11.10 -76.56 51.54
N GLU A 81 10.91 -75.64 50.60
CA GLU A 81 9.73 -74.80 50.48
C GLU A 81 8.88 -75.27 49.28
N LYS A 82 7.56 -75.23 49.44
CA LYS A 82 6.59 -75.67 48.44
C LYS A 82 5.59 -74.54 48.20
N HIS A 83 5.34 -74.19 46.95
CA HIS A 83 4.38 -73.15 46.57
C HIS A 83 3.60 -73.54 45.30
N ILE A 84 2.38 -73.02 45.17
CA ILE A 84 1.51 -73.26 44.02
C ILE A 84 1.63 -72.09 43.04
N ALA A 85 2.15 -72.37 41.85
CA ALA A 85 2.16 -71.42 40.75
C ALA A 85 0.79 -71.40 40.04
N ASP A 86 0.30 -70.22 39.63
CA ASP A 86 -0.98 -70.13 38.92
C ASP A 86 -0.94 -70.87 37.59
N ILE A 87 0.11 -70.64 36.78
CA ILE A 87 0.35 -71.29 35.50
C ILE A 87 1.84 -71.60 35.36
N ARG A 88 2.18 -72.84 34.99
CA ARG A 88 3.54 -73.24 34.57
C ARG A 88 3.52 -73.78 33.15
N THR A 89 4.29 -73.17 32.24
CA THR A 89 4.40 -73.62 30.85
C THR A 89 5.35 -74.81 30.71
N ASN A 90 5.31 -75.49 29.56
CA ASN A 90 6.28 -76.55 29.23
C ASN A 90 7.73 -76.04 29.14
N SER A 91 7.94 -74.76 28.82
CA SER A 91 9.28 -74.14 28.84
C SER A 91 9.78 -73.81 30.26
N GLY A 92 8.94 -74.04 31.27
CA GLY A 92 9.27 -73.76 32.67
C GLY A 92 9.04 -72.31 33.08
N LEU A 93 8.41 -71.48 32.25
CA LEU A 93 7.95 -70.15 32.64
C LEU A 93 6.81 -70.29 33.65
N ILE A 94 6.87 -69.49 34.71
CA ILE A 94 5.80 -69.28 35.67
C ILE A 94 5.05 -67.99 35.34
N LEU A 95 3.73 -68.06 35.20
CA LEU A 95 2.86 -66.89 35.11
C LEU A 95 2.04 -66.81 36.40
N GLU A 96 2.28 -65.78 37.20
CA GLU A 96 1.48 -65.47 38.38
C GLU A 96 0.44 -64.40 38.08
N LEU A 97 -0.77 -64.64 38.57
CA LEU A 97 -1.91 -63.75 38.42
C LEU A 97 -2.11 -62.99 39.73
N GLN A 98 -2.02 -61.67 39.69
CA GLN A 98 -2.12 -60.84 40.89
C GLN A 98 -3.34 -59.92 40.83
N ASN A 99 -4.33 -60.18 41.68
CA ASN A 99 -5.55 -59.38 41.75
C ASN A 99 -5.53 -58.39 42.92
N SER A 100 -4.94 -58.77 44.05
CA SER A 100 -4.96 -57.97 45.29
C SER A 100 -3.69 -57.13 45.46
N SER A 101 -3.61 -56.31 46.52
CA SER A 101 -2.36 -55.61 46.86
C SER A 101 -1.34 -56.57 47.47
N ILE A 102 -0.10 -56.52 46.98
CA ILE A 102 1.02 -57.34 47.44
C ILE A 102 2.15 -56.45 47.98
N SER A 103 2.87 -56.93 49.01
CA SER A 103 4.03 -56.22 49.58
C SER A 103 5.28 -56.37 48.70
N ASN A 104 6.20 -55.41 48.78
CA ASN A 104 7.48 -55.49 48.04
C ASN A 104 8.29 -56.75 48.41
N LEU A 105 8.34 -57.09 49.71
CA LEU A 105 9.02 -58.28 50.19
C LEU A 105 8.43 -59.56 49.59
N THR A 106 7.10 -59.65 49.50
CA THR A 106 6.44 -60.82 48.89
C THR A 106 6.75 -60.95 47.40
N ILE A 107 6.82 -59.84 46.66
CA ILE A 107 7.23 -59.85 45.24
C ILE A 107 8.64 -60.43 45.12
N GLN A 108 9.61 -59.89 45.88
CA GLN A 108 11.00 -60.32 45.82
C GLN A 108 11.19 -61.79 46.19
N ILE A 109 10.49 -62.26 47.24
CA ILE A 109 10.54 -63.66 47.66
C ILE A 109 10.00 -64.56 46.53
N ARG A 110 8.86 -64.21 45.93
CA ARG A 110 8.24 -65.00 44.85
C ARG A 110 9.13 -65.05 43.61
N GLU A 111 9.67 -63.91 43.21
CA GLU A 111 10.58 -63.84 42.05
C GLU A 111 11.86 -64.63 42.30
N ASN A 112 12.45 -64.57 43.50
CA ASN A 112 13.63 -65.37 43.84
C ASN A 112 13.33 -66.89 43.88
N PHE A 113 12.14 -67.29 44.32
CA PHE A 113 11.72 -68.69 44.35
C PHE A 113 11.43 -69.25 42.95
N TYR A 114 10.58 -68.57 42.18
CA TYR A 114 10.16 -69.06 40.86
C TYR A 114 11.21 -68.80 39.76
N GLN A 115 11.97 -67.71 39.86
CA GLN A 115 13.00 -67.26 38.92
C GLN A 115 12.45 -66.92 37.54
N ASN A 116 12.25 -67.92 36.66
CA ASN A 116 11.73 -67.69 35.31
C ASN A 116 10.22 -67.42 35.39
N MET A 117 9.88 -66.15 35.62
CA MET A 117 8.54 -65.75 36.01
C MET A 117 8.08 -64.46 35.33
N VAL A 118 6.77 -64.35 35.10
CA VAL A 118 6.06 -63.18 34.59
C VAL A 118 4.87 -62.88 35.49
N TRP A 119 4.60 -61.60 35.72
CA TRP A 119 3.39 -61.15 36.41
C TRP A 119 2.32 -60.69 35.41
N LEU A 120 1.08 -61.14 35.61
CA LEU A 120 -0.10 -60.46 35.07
C LEU A 120 -0.90 -59.89 36.23
N ILE A 121 -1.11 -58.57 36.22
CA ILE A 121 -1.76 -57.84 37.30
C ILE A 121 -3.12 -57.37 36.83
N ASN A 122 -4.16 -57.62 37.62
CA ASN A 122 -5.47 -57.05 37.35
C ASN A 122 -5.45 -55.52 37.59
N ALA A 123 -5.44 -54.75 36.51
CA ALA A 123 -5.39 -53.29 36.61
C ALA A 123 -6.77 -52.65 36.74
N ASP A 124 -7.87 -53.41 36.69
CA ASP A 124 -9.23 -52.86 36.65
C ASP A 124 -9.53 -51.91 37.83
N TYR A 125 -9.00 -52.23 39.02
CA TYR A 125 -9.16 -51.43 40.24
C TYR A 125 -8.39 -50.10 40.25
N PHE A 126 -7.34 -49.96 39.44
CA PHE A 126 -6.46 -48.80 39.48
C PHE A 126 -6.08 -48.24 38.11
N LYS A 127 -6.68 -48.72 37.01
CA LYS A 127 -6.49 -48.23 35.65
C LYS A 127 -6.76 -46.73 35.51
N ASN A 128 -7.72 -46.20 36.28
CA ASN A 128 -8.06 -44.78 36.31
C ASN A 128 -6.96 -43.90 36.94
N ASN A 129 -5.96 -44.50 37.62
CA ASN A 129 -4.79 -43.79 38.13
C ASN A 129 -3.72 -43.58 37.05
N PHE A 130 -3.88 -44.16 35.86
CA PHE A 130 -2.99 -43.95 34.73
C PHE A 130 -3.51 -42.84 33.83
N GLN A 131 -2.62 -41.89 33.51
CA GLN A 131 -2.79 -41.00 32.37
C GLN A 131 -1.96 -41.56 31.21
N ILE A 132 -2.60 -42.24 30.27
CA ILE A 132 -1.94 -42.90 29.15
C ILE A 132 -2.07 -42.04 27.89
N ARG A 133 -0.95 -41.82 27.19
CA ARG A 133 -0.93 -41.11 25.90
C ARG A 133 -0.19 -41.93 24.86
N SER A 134 -0.83 -42.11 23.70
CA SER A 134 -0.20 -42.71 22.53
C SER A 134 1.03 -41.90 22.13
N LEU A 135 2.18 -42.56 22.02
CA LEU A 135 3.40 -41.91 21.56
C LEU A 135 3.26 -41.51 20.08
N VAL A 136 2.56 -42.31 19.27
CA VAL A 136 2.25 -41.96 17.87
C VAL A 136 1.49 -40.64 17.81
N THR A 137 0.36 -40.53 18.51
CA THR A 137 -0.49 -39.33 18.46
C THR A 137 0.25 -38.09 18.97
N SER A 138 1.04 -38.25 20.04
CA SER A 138 1.80 -37.14 20.63
C SER A 138 2.91 -36.66 19.69
N ASN A 139 3.66 -37.58 19.07
CA ASN A 139 4.72 -37.23 18.13
C ASN A 139 4.17 -36.66 16.82
N LEU A 140 3.06 -37.21 16.29
CA LEU A 140 2.40 -36.64 15.11
C LEU A 140 1.92 -35.20 15.37
N ARG A 141 1.37 -34.92 16.54
CA ARG A 141 1.00 -33.55 16.93
C ARG A 141 2.22 -32.62 17.02
N SER A 142 3.33 -33.13 17.56
CA SER A 142 4.59 -32.37 17.60
C SER A 142 5.14 -32.10 16.20
N LEU A 143 5.04 -33.08 15.31
CA LEU A 143 5.43 -32.97 13.90
C LEU A 143 4.56 -31.94 13.16
N ASP A 144 3.25 -31.98 13.37
CA ASP A 144 2.33 -30.97 12.84
C ASP A 144 2.74 -29.57 13.28
N ASN A 145 3.01 -29.38 14.58
CA ASN A 145 3.46 -28.10 15.10
C ASN A 145 4.82 -27.66 14.53
N LYS A 146 5.75 -28.60 14.31
CA LYS A 146 7.05 -28.35 13.67
C LYS A 146 6.88 -27.82 12.25
N TYR A 147 6.01 -28.42 11.43
CA TYR A 147 5.85 -28.06 10.01
C TYR A 147 4.85 -26.93 9.73
N LYS A 148 3.88 -26.71 10.62
CA LYS A 148 2.84 -25.67 10.50
C LYS A 148 3.36 -24.26 10.16
N PRO A 149 4.41 -23.72 10.80
CA PRO A 149 4.90 -22.37 10.47
C PRO A 149 5.53 -22.27 9.07
N TYR A 150 6.03 -23.38 8.52
CA TYR A 150 6.73 -23.38 7.23
C TYR A 150 5.78 -23.54 6.03
N LEU A 151 4.68 -24.28 6.19
CA LEU A 151 3.71 -24.54 5.11
C LEU A 151 2.84 -23.31 4.74
N ASN A 152 2.79 -22.28 5.60
CA ASN A 152 1.97 -21.08 5.42
C ASN A 152 2.75 -19.82 5.00
N GLN A 153 3.96 -19.96 4.45
CA GLN A 153 4.77 -18.81 4.01
C GLN A 153 4.28 -18.21 2.68
N ASN A 154 3.12 -17.55 2.68
CA ASN A 154 2.71 -16.65 1.58
C ASN A 154 3.29 -15.23 1.75
N ASN A 155 3.86 -14.91 2.91
CA ASN A 155 4.29 -13.55 3.27
C ASN A 155 5.53 -13.05 2.51
N ASN A 156 6.25 -13.91 1.78
CA ASN A 156 7.49 -13.52 1.09
C ASN A 156 7.26 -12.96 -0.32
N ILE A 157 6.03 -13.06 -0.85
CA ILE A 157 5.74 -12.59 -2.21
C ILE A 157 5.73 -11.06 -2.26
N GLU A 158 5.07 -10.40 -1.29
CA GLU A 158 5.01 -8.93 -1.25
C GLU A 158 6.38 -8.30 -1.03
N ASP A 159 7.19 -8.88 -0.15
CA ASP A 159 8.58 -8.44 0.08
C ASP A 159 9.42 -8.56 -1.19
N GLY A 160 9.28 -9.66 -1.94
CA GLY A 160 9.97 -9.85 -3.22
C GLY A 160 9.56 -8.88 -4.33
N LEU A 161 8.36 -8.30 -4.24
CA LEU A 161 7.84 -7.33 -5.21
C LEU A 161 8.02 -5.87 -4.76
N LYS A 162 8.58 -5.62 -3.58
CA LYS A 162 8.63 -4.30 -2.95
C LYS A 162 9.34 -3.26 -3.82
N ASP A 163 10.50 -3.59 -4.36
CA ASP A 163 11.31 -2.65 -5.13
C ASP A 163 10.67 -2.33 -6.49
N LEU A 164 10.08 -3.33 -7.15
CA LEU A 164 9.34 -3.13 -8.41
C LEU A 164 8.08 -2.28 -8.19
N ASN A 165 7.33 -2.53 -7.12
CA ASN A 165 6.16 -1.72 -6.77
C ASN A 165 6.54 -0.27 -6.45
N LYS A 166 7.70 -0.06 -5.78
CA LYS A 166 8.24 1.28 -5.53
C LYS A 166 8.57 1.98 -6.84
N LEU A 167 9.28 1.32 -7.74
CA LEU A 167 9.62 1.85 -9.06
C LEU A 167 8.36 2.20 -9.88
N LEU A 168 7.33 1.34 -9.84
CA LEU A 168 6.03 1.61 -10.47
C LEU A 168 5.36 2.88 -9.90
N ALA A 169 5.46 3.11 -8.60
CA ALA A 169 4.93 4.30 -7.95
C ALA A 169 5.70 5.57 -8.34
N GLU A 170 7.03 5.48 -8.47
CA GLU A 170 7.90 6.57 -8.95
C GLU A 170 7.49 6.98 -10.37
N TYR A 171 7.39 6.03 -11.31
CA TYR A 171 6.93 6.32 -12.68
C TYR A 171 5.53 6.94 -12.73
N LYS A 172 4.58 6.47 -11.89
CA LYS A 172 3.25 7.08 -11.81
C LYS A 172 3.32 8.54 -11.35
N SER A 173 4.15 8.83 -10.35
CA SER A 173 4.31 10.20 -9.84
C SER A 173 4.93 11.12 -10.90
N GLU A 174 5.97 10.66 -11.58
CA GLU A 174 6.62 11.42 -12.66
C GLU A 174 5.67 11.65 -13.85
N LEU A 175 4.86 10.64 -14.20
CA LEU A 175 3.85 10.75 -15.24
C LEU A 175 2.80 11.81 -14.90
N ASN A 176 2.30 11.82 -13.67
CA ASN A 176 1.34 12.83 -13.21
C ASN A 176 1.93 14.24 -13.28
N SER A 177 3.15 14.43 -12.76
CA SER A 177 3.85 15.72 -12.81
C SER A 177 4.07 16.19 -14.26
N SER A 178 4.48 15.28 -15.15
CA SER A 178 4.70 15.60 -16.57
C SER A 178 3.38 15.94 -17.28
N THR A 179 2.29 15.26 -16.94
CA THR A 179 0.94 15.53 -17.48
C THR A 179 0.44 16.90 -17.03
N ASP A 180 0.65 17.27 -15.76
CA ASP A 180 0.31 18.60 -15.26
C ASP A 180 1.09 19.71 -15.99
N GLN A 181 2.39 19.49 -16.23
CA GLN A 181 3.20 20.42 -17.03
C GLN A 181 2.70 20.53 -18.46
N TYR A 182 2.36 19.40 -19.10
CA TYR A 182 1.78 19.39 -20.44
C TYR A 182 0.51 20.23 -20.52
N ASN A 183 -0.41 20.05 -19.58
CA ASN A 183 -1.67 20.79 -19.52
C ASN A 183 -1.45 22.29 -19.30
N ARG A 184 -0.48 22.69 -18.46
CA ARG A 184 -0.12 24.10 -18.26
C ARG A 184 0.37 24.76 -19.54
N ILE A 185 1.27 24.10 -20.28
CA ILE A 185 1.79 24.63 -21.54
C ILE A 185 0.70 24.67 -22.61
N GLN A 186 -0.18 23.66 -22.68
CA GLN A 186 -1.33 23.71 -23.59
C GLN A 186 -2.23 24.92 -23.32
N ASN A 187 -2.51 25.21 -22.05
CA ASN A 187 -3.30 26.39 -21.67
C ASN A 187 -2.60 27.69 -22.07
N LEU A 188 -1.27 27.77 -21.93
CA LEU A 188 -0.48 28.92 -22.35
C LEU A 188 -0.53 29.13 -23.88
N ILE A 189 -0.39 28.06 -24.65
CA ILE A 189 -0.55 28.08 -26.12
C ILE A 189 -1.96 28.53 -26.52
N SER A 190 -2.98 28.10 -25.78
CA SER A 190 -4.37 28.55 -25.97
C SER A 190 -4.51 30.05 -25.69
N ASP A 191 -3.93 30.57 -24.60
CA ASP A 191 -3.91 31.99 -24.27
C ASP A 191 -3.25 32.83 -25.38
N TYR A 192 -2.10 32.39 -25.90
CA TYR A 192 -1.44 33.07 -27.03
C TYR A 192 -2.30 33.06 -28.29
N THR A 193 -3.05 31.98 -28.53
CA THR A 193 -3.98 31.88 -29.66
C THR A 193 -5.15 32.87 -29.50
N ASN A 194 -5.66 33.06 -28.28
CA ASN A 194 -6.69 34.06 -28.00
C ASN A 194 -6.16 35.49 -28.10
N LYS A 195 -4.91 35.74 -27.70
CA LYS A 195 -4.26 37.05 -27.89
C LYS A 195 -4.06 37.38 -29.36
N LEU A 196 -3.70 36.38 -30.19
CA LEU A 196 -3.60 36.54 -31.64
C LEU A 196 -4.94 36.93 -32.31
N SER A 197 -6.10 36.58 -31.73
CA SER A 197 -7.39 37.02 -32.28
C SER A 197 -7.82 38.42 -31.81
N THR A 198 -7.06 39.05 -30.91
CA THR A 198 -7.37 40.35 -30.28
C THR A 198 -6.21 41.35 -30.36
N ILE A 199 -5.34 41.22 -31.36
CA ILE A 199 -4.10 41.99 -31.51
C ILE A 199 -4.35 43.51 -31.52
N GLU A 200 -5.41 43.99 -32.16
CA GLU A 200 -5.72 45.43 -32.18
C GLU A 200 -6.00 46.00 -30.78
N ASN A 201 -6.70 45.25 -29.93
CA ASN A 201 -6.96 45.68 -28.55
C ASN A 201 -5.64 45.76 -27.76
N ILE A 202 -4.79 44.75 -27.92
CA ILE A 202 -3.46 44.69 -27.30
C ILE A 202 -2.60 45.87 -27.76
N ALA A 203 -2.57 46.16 -29.06
CA ALA A 203 -1.80 47.28 -29.61
C ALA A 203 -2.25 48.62 -29.00
N ASN A 204 -3.55 48.82 -28.85
CA ASN A 204 -4.09 50.02 -28.20
C ASN A 204 -3.72 50.08 -26.71
N GLU A 205 -3.80 48.97 -25.97
CA GLU A 205 -3.35 48.91 -24.57
C GLU A 205 -1.87 49.30 -24.44
N LEU A 206 -0.99 48.71 -25.27
CA LEU A 206 0.44 49.01 -25.28
C LEU A 206 0.76 50.49 -25.59
N LEU A 207 -0.06 51.17 -26.40
CA LEU A 207 0.13 52.59 -26.68
C LEU A 207 -0.35 53.51 -25.56
N THR A 208 -1.11 53.00 -24.59
CA THR A 208 -1.66 53.80 -23.47
C THR A 208 -0.91 53.57 -22.16
N GLU A 209 -0.39 52.37 -21.94
CA GLU A 209 0.27 52.01 -20.69
C GLU A 209 1.69 52.57 -20.58
N LYS A 210 2.07 52.98 -19.37
CA LYS A 210 3.43 53.47 -19.08
C LYS A 210 4.45 52.32 -18.93
N TYR A 211 3.99 51.14 -18.53
CA TYR A 211 4.81 49.96 -18.28
C TYR A 211 4.06 48.71 -18.74
N HIS A 212 4.73 47.84 -19.48
CA HIS A 212 4.16 46.57 -19.93
C HIS A 212 4.55 45.43 -18.98
N TYR A 213 3.61 44.52 -18.72
CA TYR A 213 3.80 43.39 -17.82
C TYR A 213 3.61 42.06 -18.57
N GLY A 214 3.99 40.96 -17.90
CA GLY A 214 3.82 39.61 -18.43
C GLY A 214 4.64 39.38 -19.70
N ILE A 215 4.03 38.75 -20.71
CA ILE A 215 4.69 38.36 -21.96
C ILE A 215 5.12 39.54 -22.84
N PHE A 216 4.64 40.74 -22.56
CA PHE A 216 5.01 41.96 -23.29
C PHE A 216 6.03 42.83 -22.53
N ARG A 217 6.52 42.38 -21.37
CA ARG A 217 7.51 43.12 -20.59
C ARG A 217 8.75 43.50 -21.40
N ASP A 218 9.22 42.56 -22.23
CA ASP A 218 10.42 42.72 -23.07
C ASP A 218 10.06 43.07 -24.53
N PHE A 219 8.78 43.30 -24.83
CA PHE A 219 8.29 43.69 -26.14
C PHE A 219 8.35 45.21 -26.29
N ASN A 220 9.35 45.70 -27.03
CA ASN A 220 9.55 47.15 -27.23
C ASN A 220 10.00 47.47 -28.67
N PRO A 221 9.12 47.29 -29.67
CA PRO A 221 9.42 47.65 -31.05
C PRO A 221 9.49 49.17 -31.24
N GLU A 222 10.25 49.61 -32.25
CA GLU A 222 10.39 51.02 -32.61
C GLU A 222 9.04 51.67 -32.97
N SER A 223 8.12 50.87 -33.54
CA SER A 223 6.76 51.24 -33.92
C SER A 223 5.98 51.94 -32.78
N ILE A 224 6.12 51.48 -31.53
CA ILE A 224 5.48 52.11 -30.35
C ILE A 224 5.99 53.54 -30.17
N SER A 225 7.30 53.71 -30.11
CA SER A 225 7.93 55.02 -29.90
C SER A 225 7.59 56.00 -31.02
N ASN A 226 7.56 55.52 -32.27
CA ASN A 226 7.21 56.32 -33.44
C ASN A 226 5.75 56.80 -33.39
N ILE A 227 4.79 55.92 -33.07
CA ILE A 227 3.37 56.30 -32.94
C ILE A 227 3.17 57.33 -31.82
N LEU A 228 3.82 57.15 -30.67
CA LEU A 228 3.75 58.10 -29.57
C LEU A 228 4.30 59.48 -29.98
N ASN A 229 5.42 59.52 -30.70
CA ASN A 229 5.98 60.76 -31.24
C ASN A 229 5.04 61.43 -32.26
N TYR A 230 4.42 60.66 -33.16
CA TYR A 230 3.41 61.20 -34.09
C TYR A 230 2.20 61.77 -33.37
N ASN A 231 1.70 61.09 -32.33
CA ASN A 231 0.59 61.60 -31.51
C ASN A 231 0.94 62.95 -30.88
N ILE A 232 2.14 63.10 -30.32
CA ILE A 232 2.63 64.36 -29.75
C ILE A 232 2.71 65.45 -30.84
N ARG A 233 3.30 65.15 -32.00
CA ARG A 233 3.44 66.11 -33.10
C ARG A 233 2.09 66.55 -33.67
N LEU A 234 1.14 65.63 -33.81
CA LEU A 234 -0.22 65.94 -34.27
C LEU A 234 -0.94 66.92 -33.33
N VAL A 235 -0.79 66.76 -32.01
CA VAL A 235 -1.34 67.70 -31.03
C VAL A 235 -0.71 69.09 -31.17
N VAL A 236 0.61 69.16 -31.39
CA VAL A 236 1.32 70.43 -31.62
C VAL A 236 0.84 71.10 -32.91
N ILE A 237 0.76 70.36 -34.03
CA ILE A 237 0.30 70.89 -35.32
C ILE A 237 -1.14 71.39 -35.21
N GLU A 238 -2.03 70.66 -34.54
CA GLU A 238 -3.43 71.09 -34.36
C GLU A 238 -3.52 72.44 -33.63
N LYS A 239 -2.69 72.62 -32.60
CA LYS A 239 -2.59 73.88 -31.86
C LYS A 239 -2.06 75.02 -32.74
N GLU A 240 -1.02 74.77 -33.53
CA GLU A 240 -0.43 75.75 -34.44
C GLU A 240 -1.39 76.12 -35.59
N PHE A 241 -2.06 75.13 -36.16
CA PHE A 241 -3.08 75.31 -37.19
C PHE A 241 -4.23 76.17 -36.68
N LYS A 242 -4.76 75.89 -35.49
CA LYS A 242 -5.83 76.68 -34.87
C LYS A 242 -5.39 78.13 -34.62
N ASN A 243 -4.15 78.32 -34.16
CA ASN A 243 -3.58 79.66 -33.99
C ASN A 243 -3.50 80.44 -35.31
N ARG A 244 -3.00 79.81 -36.38
CA ARG A 244 -2.93 80.44 -37.72
C ARG A 244 -4.31 80.72 -38.30
N ALA A 245 -5.27 79.81 -38.11
CA ALA A 245 -6.66 80.02 -38.52
C ALA A 245 -7.29 81.23 -37.82
N ASN A 246 -7.04 81.40 -36.51
CA ASN A 246 -7.50 82.57 -35.76
C ASN A 246 -6.87 83.86 -36.29
N GLN A 247 -5.55 83.90 -36.49
CA GLN A 247 -4.85 85.08 -37.03
C GLN A 247 -5.35 85.46 -38.44
N ILE A 248 -5.63 84.46 -39.29
CA ILE A 248 -6.21 84.70 -40.62
C ILE A 248 -7.61 85.30 -40.49
N ASN A 249 -8.45 84.75 -39.61
CA ASN A 249 -9.81 85.24 -39.39
C ASN A 249 -9.81 86.68 -38.85
N GLU A 250 -8.95 87.00 -37.89
CA GLU A 250 -8.77 88.36 -37.37
C GLU A 250 -8.49 89.36 -38.50
N ILE A 251 -7.59 89.02 -39.44
CA ILE A 251 -7.26 89.88 -40.59
C ILE A 251 -8.41 89.95 -41.59
N VAL A 252 -9.06 88.82 -41.92
CA VAL A 252 -10.14 88.79 -42.91
C VAL A 252 -11.36 89.60 -42.45
N CYS A 253 -11.69 89.54 -41.15
CA CYS A 253 -12.80 90.27 -40.55
C CYS A 253 -12.57 91.79 -40.46
N LEU A 254 -11.34 92.29 -40.69
CA LEU A 254 -11.10 93.72 -40.79
C LEU A 254 -11.81 94.31 -42.03
N PRO A 255 -12.39 95.51 -41.93
CA PRO A 255 -13.03 96.16 -43.06
C PRO A 255 -12.03 96.45 -44.19
N ASN A 256 -12.43 96.19 -45.43
CA ASN A 256 -11.63 96.55 -46.61
C ASN A 256 -11.76 98.06 -46.90
N SER A 257 -10.73 98.64 -47.49
CA SER A 257 -10.80 100.01 -48.02
C SER A 257 -11.80 100.09 -49.17
N THR A 258 -12.60 101.16 -49.20
CA THR A 258 -13.52 101.50 -50.29
C THR A 258 -12.86 102.37 -51.37
N ILE A 259 -11.58 102.72 -51.20
CA ILE A 259 -10.87 103.65 -52.06
C ILE A 259 -10.33 102.93 -53.29
N LYS A 260 -10.64 103.47 -54.48
CA LYS A 260 -10.18 102.95 -55.77
C LYS A 260 -8.65 102.89 -55.83
N GLY A 261 -8.09 101.72 -56.12
CA GLY A 261 -6.65 101.44 -56.16
C GLY A 261 -6.03 101.03 -54.81
N PHE A 262 -6.81 101.02 -53.72
CA PHE A 262 -6.39 100.59 -52.38
C PHE A 262 -7.30 99.52 -51.80
N GLU A 263 -8.08 98.81 -52.61
CA GLU A 263 -9.09 97.83 -52.21
C GLU A 263 -8.51 96.67 -51.39
N ASN A 264 -7.20 96.39 -51.57
CA ASN A 264 -6.45 95.36 -50.84
C ASN A 264 -6.00 95.79 -49.43
N TYR A 265 -6.14 97.07 -49.09
CA TYR A 265 -5.78 97.59 -47.76
C TYR A 265 -6.93 97.36 -46.78
N LYS A 266 -6.57 97.07 -45.52
CA LYS A 266 -7.51 96.98 -44.41
C LYS A 266 -7.60 98.33 -43.69
N VAL A 267 -8.81 98.71 -43.31
CA VAL A 267 -9.08 99.87 -42.45
C VAL A 267 -8.96 99.41 -40.99
N VAL A 268 -8.06 100.04 -40.24
CA VAL A 268 -7.75 99.67 -38.84
C VAL A 268 -7.61 100.91 -37.98
N SER A 269 -7.75 100.76 -36.66
CA SER A 269 -7.43 101.83 -35.72
C SER A 269 -5.92 102.02 -35.62
N PHE A 270 -5.46 103.26 -35.43
CA PHE A 270 -4.03 103.53 -35.25
C PHE A 270 -3.43 102.81 -34.04
N GLU A 271 -4.22 102.55 -33.00
CA GLU A 271 -3.81 101.83 -31.79
C GLU A 271 -3.55 100.33 -32.05
N GLN A 272 -4.09 99.76 -33.14
CA GLN A 272 -3.94 98.35 -33.48
C GLN A 272 -2.62 98.06 -34.22
N VAL A 273 -1.89 99.10 -34.65
CA VAL A 273 -0.70 98.96 -35.49
C VAL A 273 0.50 99.61 -34.80
N SER A 274 1.59 98.85 -34.69
CA SER A 274 2.85 99.38 -34.19
C SER A 274 3.38 100.48 -35.11
N PRO A 275 3.82 101.64 -34.60
CA PRO A 275 4.45 102.70 -35.39
C PRO A 275 5.65 102.23 -36.23
N LYS A 276 6.31 101.11 -35.83
CA LYS A 276 7.40 100.48 -36.61
C LYS A 276 6.93 99.89 -37.94
N SER A 277 5.64 99.62 -38.09
CA SER A 277 5.02 99.10 -39.31
C SER A 277 4.59 100.20 -40.29
N PHE A 278 4.99 101.46 -40.07
CA PHE A 278 4.56 102.62 -40.87
C PHE A 278 4.71 102.42 -42.39
N TYR A 279 5.74 101.69 -42.81
CA TYR A 279 6.05 101.42 -44.22
C TYR A 279 4.98 100.57 -44.92
N LYS A 280 4.10 99.90 -44.18
CA LYS A 280 2.94 99.15 -44.69
C LYS A 280 1.65 99.96 -44.68
N CYS A 281 1.70 101.18 -44.15
CA CYS A 281 0.53 101.99 -43.87
C CYS A 281 0.41 103.18 -44.81
N LYS A 282 -0.83 103.55 -45.12
CA LYS A 282 -1.21 104.81 -45.76
C LYS A 282 -2.29 105.46 -44.90
N VAL A 283 -2.40 106.77 -44.94
CA VAL A 283 -3.53 107.47 -44.30
C VAL A 283 -4.36 108.13 -45.36
N VAL A 284 -5.67 108.15 -45.19
CA VAL A 284 -6.59 108.91 -46.03
C VAL A 284 -7.29 109.96 -45.18
N LYS A 285 -7.44 111.17 -45.70
CA LYS A 285 -8.19 112.21 -44.98
C LYS A 285 -9.66 111.80 -44.90
N THR A 286 -10.22 111.66 -43.69
CA THR A 286 -11.52 111.00 -43.47
C THR A 286 -12.66 111.66 -44.24
N ASN A 287 -12.65 113.00 -44.34
CA ASN A 287 -13.66 113.75 -45.10
C ASN A 287 -13.56 113.60 -46.64
N THR A 288 -12.50 112.98 -47.16
CA THR A 288 -12.30 112.77 -48.61
C THR A 288 -12.62 111.35 -49.09
N ILE A 289 -12.85 110.39 -48.17
CA ILE A 289 -13.02 108.96 -48.50
C ILE A 289 -14.14 108.70 -49.51
N ASN A 290 -15.26 109.43 -49.40
CA ASN A 290 -16.43 109.27 -50.27
C ASN A 290 -16.46 110.25 -51.46
N THR A 291 -15.36 110.96 -51.71
CA THR A 291 -15.26 111.92 -52.82
C THR A 291 -14.72 111.24 -54.08
N PHE A 292 -14.87 111.89 -55.25
CA PHE A 292 -14.29 111.39 -56.50
C PHE A 292 -12.75 111.27 -56.47
N PHE A 293 -12.08 112.01 -55.58
CA PHE A 293 -10.62 112.05 -55.46
C PHE A 293 -10.17 111.97 -53.99
N PRO A 294 -10.19 110.77 -53.37
CA PRO A 294 -9.74 110.59 -52.00
C PRO A 294 -8.25 110.96 -51.82
N GLU A 295 -7.93 111.70 -50.76
CA GLU A 295 -6.56 112.16 -50.48
C GLU A 295 -5.81 111.11 -49.67
N VAL A 296 -5.13 110.20 -50.38
CA VAL A 296 -4.30 109.14 -49.77
C VAL A 296 -2.85 109.59 -49.66
N ILE A 297 -2.30 109.53 -48.45
CA ILE A 297 -0.97 110.03 -48.10
C ILE A 297 -0.10 108.86 -47.62
N GLU A 298 1.15 108.85 -48.09
CA GLU A 298 2.15 107.90 -47.64
C GLU A 298 2.76 108.31 -46.30
N ILE A 299 2.91 107.33 -45.41
CA ILE A 299 3.63 107.55 -44.16
C ILE A 299 5.12 107.28 -44.40
N ARG A 300 5.97 108.29 -44.20
CA ARG A 300 7.40 108.22 -44.58
C ARG A 300 8.35 107.85 -43.45
N SER A 301 7.90 107.91 -42.20
CA SER A 301 8.70 107.57 -41.02
C SER A 301 7.83 107.23 -39.81
N GLU A 302 8.44 106.64 -38.78
CA GLU A 302 7.76 106.40 -37.50
C GLU A 302 7.26 107.71 -36.85
N SER A 303 8.03 108.79 -36.94
CA SER A 303 7.62 110.10 -36.41
C SER A 303 6.40 110.66 -37.15
N ASN A 304 6.36 110.46 -38.47
CA ASN A 304 5.23 110.85 -39.31
C ASN A 304 3.98 110.01 -39.00
N TYR A 305 4.12 108.71 -38.70
CA TYR A 305 3.03 107.87 -38.20
C TYR A 305 2.45 108.41 -36.89
N ARG A 306 3.31 108.73 -35.91
CA ARG A 306 2.89 109.25 -34.59
C ARG A 306 2.18 110.58 -34.69
N TRP A 307 2.55 111.42 -35.67
CA TRP A 307 1.84 112.66 -35.97
C TRP A 307 0.40 112.39 -36.44
N TYR A 308 0.19 111.46 -37.38
CA TYR A 308 -1.17 111.08 -37.80
C TYR A 308 -1.98 110.41 -36.68
N LEU A 309 -1.34 109.61 -35.82
CA LEU A 309 -1.98 109.05 -34.62
C LEU A 309 -2.50 110.15 -33.68
N SER A 310 -1.78 111.28 -33.55
CA SER A 310 -2.25 112.43 -32.76
C SER A 310 -3.46 113.16 -33.38
N GLN A 311 -3.73 112.91 -34.67
CA GLN A 311 -4.83 113.49 -35.44
C GLN A 311 -5.80 112.42 -35.97
N LYS A 312 -5.94 111.31 -35.25
CA LYS A 312 -6.71 110.13 -35.65
C LYS A 312 -8.19 110.38 -35.99
N GLU A 313 -8.76 111.51 -35.58
CA GLU A 313 -10.14 111.91 -35.94
C GLU A 313 -10.24 112.47 -37.37
N SER A 314 -9.13 112.99 -37.91
CA SER A 314 -9.07 113.62 -39.24
C SER A 314 -8.57 112.67 -40.33
N PHE A 315 -8.01 111.52 -39.95
CA PHE A 315 -7.39 110.56 -40.86
C PHE A 315 -7.84 109.15 -40.55
N THR A 316 -8.07 108.36 -41.59
CA THR A 316 -8.33 106.92 -41.50
C THR A 316 -7.07 106.16 -41.90
N LEU A 317 -6.66 105.18 -41.10
CA LEU A 317 -5.48 104.38 -41.35
C LEU A 317 -5.81 103.18 -42.24
N LEU A 318 -5.02 103.03 -43.30
CA LEU A 318 -5.00 101.88 -44.19
C LEU A 318 -3.72 101.09 -43.95
N ILE A 319 -3.81 99.76 -43.87
CA ILE A 319 -2.63 98.88 -43.79
C ILE A 319 -2.69 97.79 -44.87
N ASP A 320 -1.57 97.58 -45.54
CA ASP A 320 -1.38 96.42 -46.44
C ASP A 320 -0.97 95.20 -45.61
N LEU A 321 -1.90 94.25 -45.51
CA LEU A 321 -1.68 92.95 -44.87
C LEU A 321 -1.63 91.81 -45.87
N SER A 322 -1.67 92.07 -47.18
CA SER A 322 -1.78 91.04 -48.22
C SER A 322 -0.61 90.05 -48.16
N ASN A 323 0.63 90.53 -48.03
CA ASN A 323 1.81 89.66 -47.91
C ASN A 323 1.79 88.84 -46.61
N HIS A 324 1.39 89.44 -45.49
CA HIS A 324 1.30 88.74 -44.22
C HIS A 324 0.21 87.67 -44.24
N LEU A 325 -0.95 87.99 -44.83
CA LEU A 325 -2.07 87.07 -45.02
C LEU A 325 -1.68 85.89 -45.93
N SER A 326 -0.97 86.15 -47.03
CA SER A 326 -0.45 85.09 -47.92
C SER A 326 0.53 84.17 -47.18
N LYS A 327 1.44 84.73 -46.37
CA LYS A 327 2.36 83.93 -45.54
C LYS A 327 1.61 83.04 -44.54
N LEU A 328 0.63 83.61 -43.82
CA LEU A 328 -0.17 82.84 -42.85
C LEU A 328 -1.00 81.74 -43.52
N LYS A 329 -1.57 82.01 -44.70
CA LYS A 329 -2.30 81.01 -45.50
C LYS A 329 -1.38 79.87 -45.93
N LEU A 330 -0.19 80.17 -46.42
CA LEU A 330 0.82 79.17 -46.80
C LEU A 330 1.26 78.33 -45.59
N GLU A 331 1.55 78.97 -44.45
CA GLU A 331 1.89 78.25 -43.21
C GLU A 331 0.75 77.32 -42.76
N LYS A 332 -0.50 77.78 -42.83
CA LYS A 332 -1.68 76.97 -42.52
C LYS A 332 -1.82 75.77 -43.46
N GLU A 333 -1.61 75.97 -44.76
CA GLU A 333 -1.65 74.90 -45.76
C GLU A 333 -0.53 73.87 -45.54
N ASN A 334 0.68 74.33 -45.19
CA ASN A 334 1.79 73.46 -44.82
C ASN A 334 1.46 72.60 -43.59
N PHE A 335 0.86 73.18 -42.54
CA PHE A 335 0.40 72.42 -41.38
C PHE A 335 -0.67 71.39 -41.73
N GLU A 336 -1.60 71.74 -42.62
CA GLU A 336 -2.63 70.79 -43.08
C GLU A 336 -2.01 69.62 -43.87
N LYS A 337 -1.01 69.91 -44.71
CA LYS A 337 -0.26 68.90 -45.45
C LYS A 337 0.53 67.99 -44.51
N GLU A 338 1.29 68.57 -43.58
CA GLU A 338 2.07 67.82 -42.58
C GLU A 338 1.14 66.94 -41.71
N LYS A 339 -0.04 67.45 -41.31
CA LYS A 339 -1.03 66.67 -40.57
C LYS A 339 -1.51 65.45 -41.35
N LYS A 340 -1.81 65.60 -42.65
CA LYS A 340 -2.22 64.48 -43.52
C LYS A 340 -1.10 63.45 -43.68
N GLU A 341 0.13 63.90 -43.92
CA GLU A 341 1.31 63.03 -44.06
C GLU A 341 1.58 62.24 -42.77
N LEU A 342 1.55 62.89 -41.61
CA LEU A 342 1.73 62.23 -40.31
C LEU A 342 0.59 61.27 -39.97
N SER A 343 -0.65 61.60 -40.34
CA SER A 343 -1.79 60.68 -40.13
C SER A 343 -1.60 59.39 -40.93
N LEU A 344 -1.17 59.49 -42.19
CA LEU A 344 -0.90 58.35 -43.04
C LEU A 344 0.28 57.52 -42.52
N LEU A 345 1.35 58.20 -42.06
CA LEU A 345 2.51 57.53 -41.50
C LEU A 345 2.15 56.81 -40.20
N LYS A 346 1.32 57.42 -39.35
CA LYS A 346 0.81 56.80 -38.12
C LYS A 346 -0.03 55.56 -38.42
N GLU A 347 -0.93 55.59 -39.39
CA GLU A 347 -1.72 54.42 -39.79
C GLU A 347 -0.82 53.28 -40.29
N LYS A 348 0.17 53.61 -41.13
CA LYS A 348 1.14 52.62 -41.61
C LYS A 348 1.94 52.00 -40.45
N THR A 349 2.50 52.83 -39.56
CA THR A 349 3.27 52.34 -38.41
C THR A 349 2.39 51.57 -37.41
N PHE A 350 1.10 51.87 -37.33
CA PHE A 350 0.16 51.06 -36.55
C PHE A 350 0.00 49.67 -37.15
N THR A 351 -0.12 49.54 -38.48
CA THR A 351 -0.10 48.23 -39.14
C THR A 351 1.21 47.49 -38.90
N ASP A 352 2.35 48.18 -38.95
CA ASP A 352 3.66 47.59 -38.63
C ASP A 352 3.69 47.07 -37.17
N LEU A 353 3.13 47.82 -36.21
CA LEU A 353 2.99 47.38 -34.82
C LEU A 353 2.11 46.12 -34.69
N LEU A 354 1.00 46.01 -35.43
CA LEU A 354 0.17 44.81 -35.41
C LEU A 354 0.97 43.57 -35.88
N ILE A 355 1.78 43.74 -36.93
CA ILE A 355 2.67 42.69 -37.45
C ILE A 355 3.75 42.33 -36.43
N ASP A 356 4.35 43.32 -35.76
CA ASP A 356 5.35 43.10 -34.71
C ASP A 356 4.77 42.24 -33.56
N ILE A 357 3.54 42.57 -33.10
CA ILE A 357 2.84 41.82 -32.05
C ILE A 357 2.52 40.40 -32.53
N GLU A 358 2.01 40.26 -33.75
CA GLU A 358 1.69 38.96 -34.35
C GLU A 358 2.92 38.05 -34.37
N ASN A 359 4.04 38.54 -34.91
CA ASN A 359 5.30 37.80 -34.99
C ASN A 359 5.82 37.42 -33.61
N TRP A 360 5.76 38.33 -32.64
CA TRP A 360 6.17 38.06 -31.25
C TRP A 360 5.36 36.91 -30.64
N LEU A 361 4.04 36.96 -30.74
CA LEU A 361 3.15 35.91 -30.21
C LEU A 361 3.34 34.57 -30.94
N ILE A 362 3.57 34.59 -32.26
CA ILE A 362 3.84 33.39 -33.05
C ILE A 362 5.13 32.71 -32.59
N GLU A 363 6.22 33.45 -32.39
CA GLU A 363 7.49 32.87 -31.95
C GLU A 363 7.41 32.34 -30.52
N LEU A 364 6.75 33.05 -29.59
CA LEU A 364 6.48 32.53 -28.24
C LEU A 364 5.66 31.23 -28.29
N LYS A 365 4.59 31.19 -29.10
CA LYS A 365 3.76 30.00 -29.28
C LYS A 365 4.55 28.82 -29.85
N LYS A 366 5.45 29.08 -30.80
CA LYS A 366 6.30 28.07 -31.43
C LYS A 366 7.33 27.49 -30.47
N GLU A 367 7.92 28.33 -29.60
CA GLU A 367 8.80 27.87 -28.54
C GLU A 367 8.06 26.96 -27.55
N GLU A 368 6.88 27.39 -27.09
CA GLU A 368 6.06 26.58 -26.19
C GLU A 368 5.58 25.29 -26.84
N GLN A 369 5.25 25.29 -28.14
CA GLN A 369 4.89 24.08 -28.87
C GLN A 369 6.06 23.08 -28.92
N LYS A 370 7.30 23.57 -29.04
CA LYS A 370 8.50 22.72 -28.99
C LYS A 370 8.68 22.11 -27.59
N ASN A 371 8.44 22.88 -26.54
CA ASN A 371 8.48 22.39 -25.15
C ASN A 371 7.38 21.35 -24.91
N LEU A 372 6.17 21.60 -25.39
CA LEU A 372 5.05 20.68 -25.32
C LEU A 372 5.38 19.33 -25.97
N ASN A 373 5.97 19.35 -27.17
CA ASN A 373 6.35 18.13 -27.89
C ASN A 373 7.42 17.32 -27.13
N LYS A 374 8.38 17.99 -26.47
CA LYS A 374 9.38 17.30 -25.63
C LYS A 374 8.72 16.59 -24.45
N ILE A 375 7.81 17.27 -23.75
CA ILE A 375 7.08 16.69 -22.62
C ILE A 375 6.17 15.55 -23.08
N ALA A 376 5.50 15.69 -24.22
CA ALA A 376 4.67 14.63 -24.81
C ALA A 376 5.49 13.35 -25.06
N ASN A 377 6.69 13.49 -25.64
CA ASN A 377 7.60 12.35 -25.83
C ASN A 377 8.04 11.72 -24.49
N SER A 378 8.31 12.55 -23.48
CA SER A 378 8.63 12.07 -22.13
C SER A 378 7.47 11.29 -21.50
N ILE A 379 6.22 11.76 -21.68
CA ILE A 379 5.01 11.09 -21.21
C ILE A 379 4.85 9.72 -21.89
N ILE A 380 5.08 9.64 -23.20
CA ILE A 380 5.05 8.37 -23.95
C ILE A 380 6.07 7.39 -23.36
N HIS A 381 7.32 7.82 -23.18
CA HIS A 381 8.37 6.97 -22.60
C HIS A 381 8.06 6.51 -21.18
N LEU A 382 7.54 7.41 -20.33
CA LEU A 382 7.11 7.06 -18.97
C LEU A 382 5.98 6.03 -18.97
N ASN A 383 5.01 6.15 -19.87
CA ASN A 383 3.94 5.16 -20.03
C ASN A 383 4.49 3.79 -20.48
N GLU A 384 5.39 3.76 -21.45
CA GLU A 384 6.04 2.52 -21.89
C GLU A 384 6.79 1.83 -20.76
N ASN A 385 7.56 2.60 -19.97
CA ASN A 385 8.28 2.08 -18.81
C ASN A 385 7.32 1.57 -17.73
N LEU A 386 6.22 2.29 -17.48
CA LEU A 386 5.20 1.91 -16.52
C LEU A 386 4.51 0.60 -16.90
N GLU A 387 4.14 0.42 -18.18
CA GLU A 387 3.56 -0.84 -18.67
C GLU A 387 4.57 -1.99 -18.61
N ARG A 388 5.83 -1.74 -18.99
CA ARG A 388 6.89 -2.75 -18.87
C ARG A 388 7.08 -3.21 -17.42
N THR A 389 7.16 -2.29 -16.46
CA THR A 389 7.29 -2.63 -15.04
C THR A 389 6.07 -3.36 -14.49
N LYS A 390 4.84 -3.09 -14.99
CA LYS A 390 3.67 -3.89 -14.62
C LYS A 390 3.81 -5.35 -15.07
N VAL A 391 4.29 -5.58 -16.29
CA VAL A 391 4.53 -6.93 -16.80
C VAL A 391 5.60 -7.64 -15.96
N GLU A 392 6.72 -6.97 -15.68
CA GLU A 392 7.80 -7.50 -14.83
C GLU A 392 7.29 -7.89 -13.43
N ILE A 393 6.38 -7.10 -12.84
CA ILE A 393 5.77 -7.42 -11.54
C ILE A 393 4.95 -8.71 -11.61
N GLU A 394 4.14 -8.89 -12.65
CA GLU A 394 3.33 -10.10 -12.80
C GLU A 394 4.18 -11.34 -13.06
N GLU A 395 5.21 -11.23 -13.91
CA GLU A 395 6.16 -12.32 -14.16
C GLU A 395 6.91 -12.75 -12.89
N GLU A 396 7.43 -11.78 -12.12
CA GLU A 396 8.13 -12.09 -10.87
C GLU A 396 7.16 -12.63 -9.80
N ARG A 397 5.91 -12.14 -9.76
CA ARG A 397 4.87 -12.68 -8.88
C ARG A 397 4.62 -14.16 -9.20
N GLU A 398 4.43 -14.52 -10.46
CA GLU A 398 4.22 -15.91 -10.87
C GLU A 398 5.42 -16.79 -10.50
N ARG A 399 6.64 -16.29 -10.74
CA ARG A 399 7.87 -16.98 -10.37
C ARG A 399 7.98 -17.25 -8.87
N LEU A 400 7.64 -16.26 -8.03
CA LEU A 400 7.64 -16.39 -6.58
C LEU A 400 6.58 -17.38 -6.09
N ILE A 401 5.38 -17.36 -6.68
CA ILE A 401 4.31 -18.33 -6.39
C ILE A 401 4.77 -19.75 -6.73
N GLU A 402 5.38 -19.96 -7.89
CA GLU A 402 5.85 -21.28 -8.32
C GLU A 402 6.99 -21.79 -7.41
N LYS A 403 7.91 -20.90 -7.01
CA LYS A 403 8.95 -21.21 -6.02
C LYS A 403 8.35 -21.63 -4.68
N ALA A 404 7.35 -20.90 -4.17
CA ALA A 404 6.66 -21.23 -2.93
C ALA A 404 5.94 -22.58 -3.01
N LYS A 405 5.25 -22.87 -4.12
CA LYS A 405 4.61 -24.18 -4.37
C LYS A 405 5.61 -25.33 -4.33
N ARG A 406 6.79 -25.17 -4.95
CA ARG A 406 7.85 -26.20 -4.94
C ARG A 406 8.39 -26.46 -3.53
N ILE A 407 8.61 -25.40 -2.75
CA ILE A 407 9.06 -25.51 -1.36
C ILE A 407 8.01 -26.22 -0.51
N ASN A 408 6.74 -25.82 -0.61
CA ASN A 408 5.65 -26.44 0.13
C ASN A 408 5.50 -27.92 -0.23
N LYS A 409 5.58 -28.28 -1.51
CA LYS A 409 5.54 -29.68 -1.97
C LYS A 409 6.69 -30.50 -1.37
N LYS A 410 7.89 -29.94 -1.29
CA LYS A 410 9.05 -30.61 -0.68
C LYS A 410 8.82 -30.83 0.83
N LEU A 411 8.38 -29.80 1.55
CA LEU A 411 8.07 -29.89 2.98
C LEU A 411 6.95 -30.90 3.29
N GLU A 412 5.90 -30.95 2.46
CA GLU A 412 4.83 -31.93 2.61
C GLU A 412 5.32 -33.37 2.43
N ASN A 413 6.24 -33.60 1.49
CA ASN A 413 6.83 -34.91 1.28
C ASN A 413 7.73 -35.32 2.47
N GLU A 414 8.61 -34.42 2.92
CA GLU A 414 9.45 -34.64 4.11
C GLU A 414 8.60 -34.95 5.35
N LYS A 415 7.52 -34.18 5.55
CA LYS A 415 6.56 -34.44 6.63
C LYS A 415 5.94 -35.83 6.52
N LYS A 416 5.49 -36.24 5.33
CA LYS A 416 4.88 -37.57 5.11
C LYS A 416 5.86 -38.70 5.40
N GLU A 417 7.13 -38.55 5.05
CA GLU A 417 8.18 -39.52 5.37
C GLU A 417 8.39 -39.64 6.89
N GLU A 418 8.52 -38.50 7.60
CA GLU A 418 8.62 -38.48 9.07
C GLU A 418 7.37 -39.09 9.74
N GLU A 419 6.16 -38.82 9.23
CA GLU A 419 4.92 -39.42 9.71
C GLU A 419 4.95 -40.95 9.60
N LEU A 420 5.45 -41.48 8.48
CA LEU A 420 5.54 -42.93 8.24
C LEU A 420 6.50 -43.57 9.25
N VAL A 421 7.66 -42.95 9.48
CA VAL A 421 8.65 -43.39 10.47
C VAL A 421 8.04 -43.42 11.87
N ILE A 422 7.32 -42.37 12.28
CA ILE A 422 6.64 -42.30 13.58
C ILE A 422 5.57 -43.39 13.71
N LYS A 423 4.69 -43.52 12.71
CA LYS A 423 3.58 -44.49 12.72
C LYS A 423 4.09 -45.92 12.81
N ASN A 424 5.18 -46.25 12.10
CA ASN A 424 5.75 -47.59 12.09
C ASN A 424 6.60 -47.88 13.33
N GLY A 425 7.47 -46.95 13.75
CA GLY A 425 8.41 -47.17 14.85
C GLY A 425 7.78 -47.10 16.24
N LEU A 426 6.69 -46.33 16.41
CA LEU A 426 6.03 -46.13 17.71
C LEU A 426 4.68 -46.85 17.82
N LYS A 427 4.33 -47.70 16.83
CA LYS A 427 3.07 -48.44 16.83
C LYS A 427 2.94 -49.26 18.11
N GLY A 428 1.80 -49.10 18.81
CA GLY A 428 1.51 -49.83 20.04
C GLY A 428 2.28 -49.33 21.27
N LYS A 429 3.12 -48.29 21.16
CA LYS A 429 3.84 -47.70 22.29
C LYS A 429 3.08 -46.50 22.89
N TYR A 430 3.06 -46.44 24.20
CA TYR A 430 2.34 -45.44 24.96
C TYR A 430 3.23 -44.90 26.08
N SER A 431 3.18 -43.60 26.28
CA SER A 431 3.67 -43.00 27.52
C SER A 431 2.59 -43.08 28.58
N PHE A 432 2.99 -43.18 29.84
CA PHE A 432 2.03 -43.11 30.94
C PHE A 432 2.58 -42.28 32.11
N TYR A 433 1.65 -41.73 32.89
CA TYR A 433 1.91 -41.20 34.21
C TYR A 433 0.98 -41.88 35.21
N TRP A 434 1.55 -42.52 36.24
CA TRP A 434 0.79 -43.23 37.27
C TRP A 434 0.65 -42.37 38.52
N LYS A 435 -0.50 -41.70 38.66
CA LYS A 435 -0.77 -40.66 39.69
C LYS A 435 -0.53 -41.15 41.13
N TYR A 436 -0.91 -42.38 41.43
CA TYR A 436 -0.71 -43.03 42.72
C TYR A 436 0.00 -44.38 42.50
N ARG A 437 1.27 -44.30 42.10
CA ARG A 437 2.10 -45.46 41.80
C ARG A 437 2.21 -46.39 43.01
N ARG A 438 1.89 -47.67 42.81
CA ARG A 438 2.04 -48.69 43.85
C ARG A 438 3.52 -49.08 43.95
N LYS A 439 4.23 -48.46 44.90
CA LYS A 439 5.67 -48.64 45.10
C LYS A 439 6.12 -50.08 45.32
N SER A 440 5.22 -50.99 45.71
CA SER A 440 5.59 -52.41 45.85
C SER A 440 6.07 -53.03 44.55
N TRP A 441 5.50 -52.63 43.41
CA TRP A 441 5.88 -53.11 42.08
C TRP A 441 7.21 -52.55 41.58
N ASP A 442 7.76 -51.51 42.22
CA ASP A 442 9.08 -50.97 41.86
C ASP A 442 10.22 -51.93 42.22
N TYR A 443 9.93 -52.95 43.04
CA TYR A 443 10.85 -54.00 43.45
C TYR A 443 10.75 -55.27 42.59
N ALA A 444 9.83 -55.29 41.61
CA ALA A 444 9.73 -56.39 40.66
C ALA A 444 10.87 -56.32 39.65
N ALA A 445 11.63 -57.40 39.52
CA ALA A 445 12.64 -57.59 38.48
C ALA A 445 12.09 -58.38 37.29
N CYS A 446 11.00 -59.13 37.48
CA CYS A 446 10.35 -59.89 36.43
C CYS A 446 9.43 -59.02 35.56
N PRO A 447 9.18 -59.41 34.29
CA PRO A 447 8.30 -58.66 33.40
C PRO A 447 6.89 -58.49 33.97
N LEU A 448 6.36 -57.26 33.87
CA LEU A 448 5.07 -56.86 34.38
C LEU A 448 4.07 -56.59 33.26
N PHE A 449 2.95 -57.31 33.28
CA PHE A 449 1.81 -57.07 32.41
C PHE A 449 0.61 -56.59 33.22
N LEU A 450 -0.08 -55.59 32.71
CA LEU A 450 -1.27 -55.00 33.30
C LEU A 450 -2.48 -55.34 32.46
N ASP A 451 -3.46 -56.06 33.02
CA ASP A 451 -4.71 -56.36 32.35
C ASP A 451 -5.72 -55.22 32.54
N PHE A 452 -6.02 -54.51 31.45
CA PHE A 452 -7.01 -53.43 31.40
C PHE A 452 -8.37 -53.94 30.90
N LYS A 453 -8.60 -55.25 30.92
CA LYS A 453 -9.78 -55.98 30.41
C LYS A 453 -9.80 -56.07 28.89
N ASP A 454 -9.82 -54.96 28.17
CA ASP A 454 -9.92 -54.99 26.70
C ASP A 454 -8.57 -55.23 26.02
N HIS A 455 -7.49 -54.95 26.73
CA HIS A 455 -6.12 -55.03 26.24
C HIS A 455 -5.17 -55.18 27.42
N ILE A 456 -3.94 -55.57 27.11
CA ILE A 456 -2.87 -55.71 28.08
C ILE A 456 -1.80 -54.68 27.77
N PHE A 457 -1.24 -54.10 28.82
CA PHE A 457 -0.05 -53.28 28.73
C PHE A 457 1.13 -54.00 29.35
N GLU A 458 2.18 -54.23 28.57
CA GLU A 458 3.50 -54.57 29.07
C GLU A 458 4.18 -53.29 29.56
N ILE A 459 4.70 -53.27 30.78
CA ILE A 459 5.56 -52.18 31.26
C ILE A 459 6.97 -52.45 30.73
N VAL A 460 7.40 -51.69 29.72
CA VAL A 460 8.68 -51.92 29.02
C VAL A 460 9.80 -51.09 29.64
N LEU A 461 9.50 -49.84 29.99
CA LEU A 461 10.40 -48.92 30.68
C LEU A 461 9.60 -48.18 31.76
N GLU A 462 10.30 -47.42 32.61
CA GLU A 462 9.69 -46.72 33.75
C GLU A 462 8.45 -45.89 33.37
N ASN A 463 8.42 -45.33 32.15
CA ASN A 463 7.31 -44.51 31.65
C ASN A 463 6.76 -44.96 30.28
N GLU A 464 7.10 -46.17 29.81
CA GLU A 464 6.64 -46.70 28.50
C GLU A 464 5.83 -47.99 28.67
N LEU A 465 4.64 -48.00 28.10
CA LEU A 465 3.80 -49.17 27.96
C LEU A 465 3.76 -49.63 26.50
N LYS A 466 3.73 -50.95 26.31
CA LYS A 466 3.43 -51.56 25.02
C LYS A 466 2.07 -52.24 25.08
N LYS A 467 1.14 -51.77 24.25
CA LYS A 467 -0.21 -52.32 24.14
C LYS A 467 -0.17 -53.59 23.31
N ILE A 468 -0.69 -54.67 23.87
CA ILE A 468 -0.89 -55.94 23.20
C ILE A 468 -2.32 -56.43 23.44
N THR A 469 -2.82 -57.25 22.53
CA THR A 469 -4.09 -57.95 22.68
C THR A 469 -3.94 -59.11 23.66
N GLN A 470 -5.07 -59.58 24.22
CA GLN A 470 -5.06 -60.77 25.06
C GLN A 470 -4.50 -62.00 24.32
N GLN A 471 -4.80 -62.14 23.02
CA GLN A 471 -4.31 -63.27 22.22
C GLN A 471 -2.79 -63.21 22.03
N GLU A 472 -2.23 -62.03 21.76
CA GLU A 472 -0.78 -61.84 21.67
C GLU A 472 -0.10 -62.17 23.00
N PHE A 473 -0.65 -61.72 24.13
CA PHE A 473 -0.13 -62.07 25.45
C PHE A 473 -0.12 -63.59 25.69
N ILE A 474 -1.22 -64.29 25.41
CA ILE A 474 -1.28 -65.76 25.54
C ILE A 474 -0.21 -66.43 24.67
N ASN A 475 -0.01 -65.93 23.45
CA ASN A 475 1.02 -66.46 22.54
C ASN A 475 2.44 -66.18 23.06
N ILE A 476 2.69 -65.02 23.67
CA ILE A 476 3.96 -64.68 24.32
C ILE A 476 4.24 -65.68 25.45
N ILE A 477 3.27 -65.91 26.34
CA ILE A 477 3.43 -66.83 27.48
C ILE A 477 3.64 -68.27 26.99
N LYS A 478 2.86 -68.74 26.02
CA LYS A 478 2.99 -70.12 25.48
C LYS A 478 4.33 -70.38 24.81
N ASN A 479 4.92 -69.36 24.20
CA ASN A 479 6.18 -69.47 23.46
C ASN A 479 7.33 -68.75 24.17
N TRP A 480 7.22 -68.54 25.47
CA TRP A 480 8.24 -67.85 26.26
C TRP A 480 9.57 -68.60 26.19
N ARG A 481 10.62 -67.88 25.82
CA ARG A 481 11.97 -68.40 25.62
C ARG A 481 12.91 -67.96 26.72
#